data_AF-A0A0K6IY71-F1
#
_entry.id   AF-A0A0K6IY71-F1
#
_cell.length_a   1.000
_cell.length_b   1.000
_cell.length_c   1.000
_cell.angle_alpha   90.00
_cell.angle_beta   90.00
_cell.angle_gamma   90.00
#
_symmetry.space_group_name_H-M   'P 1'
#
loop_
_entity.id
_entity.type
_entity.pdbx_description
1 polymer ?
#
loop_
_entity_poly.entity_id
_entity_poly.type
_entity_poly.pdbx_seq_one_letter_code
_entity_poly.pdbx_strand_id
1 'polypeptide(L)'
;MMDGIRVQAERWEALAAANSCHLAIGHKGNKPVPVRVAEYGGFLYTVFATITGPYGGAVPPHVEAYRLVPPSLYAGETTLVYHDEKAIQSGRRKRGDKTGLIVAVNGKTMVCAQVVRFVLDLPGTRPLPLAEAKDYDARHRRSGWRALWFAGKEPEWFSLRGHPVAVYRDHATLGTNHAVLIWRASGEIRELSIDGRIVLSPPEEEFQTAPSSVEEGQLVLF
;
A
#
# COMPACT_ATOMS: atom_id res chain seq x y z
N MET A 1 -7.01 16.40 12.27
CA MET A 1 -6.47 15.27 11.48
C MET A 1 -7.55 14.21 11.46
N MET A 2 -7.95 13.70 10.29
CA MET A 2 -8.85 12.53 10.30
C MET A 2 -8.00 11.31 10.62
N ASP A 3 -8.21 10.74 11.81
CA ASP A 3 -7.55 9.54 12.28
C ASP A 3 -7.87 8.38 11.34
N GLY A 4 -6.82 7.76 10.78
CA GLY A 4 -6.91 6.58 9.93
C GLY A 4 -6.21 5.40 10.58
N ILE A 5 -6.61 4.19 10.22
CA ILE A 5 -5.99 2.96 10.69
C ILE A 5 -4.66 2.79 9.96
N ARG A 6 -3.54 2.90 10.68
CA ARG A 6 -2.21 2.61 10.12
C ARG A 6 -2.07 1.11 9.89
N VAL A 7 -1.63 0.74 8.70
CA VAL A 7 -1.43 -0.66 8.30
C VAL A 7 -0.08 -0.80 7.63
N GLN A 8 0.60 -1.92 7.91
CA GLN A 8 1.90 -2.22 7.30
C GLN A 8 1.79 -2.28 5.77
N ALA A 9 2.87 -1.92 5.07
CA ALA A 9 2.88 -1.76 3.62
C ALA A 9 2.30 -2.97 2.86
N GLU A 10 2.63 -4.21 3.25
CA GLU A 10 2.12 -5.42 2.61
C GLU A 10 0.59 -5.58 2.72
N ARG A 11 0.02 -5.19 3.87
CA ARG A 11 -1.43 -5.22 4.07
C ARG A 11 -2.11 -4.07 3.33
N TRP A 12 -1.44 -2.92 3.30
CA TRP A 12 -1.89 -1.76 2.54
C TRP A 12 -1.98 -2.07 1.05
N GLU A 13 -0.98 -2.74 0.47
CA GLU A 13 -0.97 -3.17 -0.94
C GLU A 13 -2.15 -4.10 -1.25
N ALA A 14 -2.42 -5.07 -0.37
CA ALA A 14 -3.56 -5.97 -0.53
C ALA A 14 -4.91 -5.20 -0.49
N LEU A 15 -5.05 -4.24 0.42
CA LEU A 15 -6.22 -3.35 0.46
C LEU A 15 -6.33 -2.50 -0.82
N ALA A 16 -5.23 -1.91 -1.27
CA ALA A 16 -5.19 -1.10 -2.48
C ALA A 16 -5.56 -1.91 -3.74
N ALA A 17 -5.15 -3.18 -3.82
CA ALA A 17 -5.51 -4.08 -4.92
C ALA A 17 -7.01 -4.41 -4.98
N ALA A 18 -7.73 -4.29 -3.86
CA ALA A 18 -9.19 -4.41 -3.79
C ALA A 18 -9.95 -3.17 -4.31
N ASN A 19 -9.25 -2.21 -4.91
CA ASN A 19 -9.87 -1.05 -5.55
C ASN A 19 -10.86 -1.48 -6.66
N SER A 20 -12.10 -1.04 -6.50
CA SER A 20 -13.25 -1.40 -7.35
C SER A 20 -13.71 -0.26 -8.26
N CYS A 21 -12.98 0.86 -8.34
CA CYS A 21 -13.35 2.00 -9.20
C CYS A 21 -13.57 1.59 -10.66
N HIS A 22 -12.69 0.74 -11.19
CA HIS A 22 -12.78 0.25 -12.57
C HIS A 22 -14.00 -0.63 -12.81
N LEU A 23 -14.49 -1.34 -11.79
CA LEU A 23 -15.73 -2.12 -11.88
C LEU A 23 -16.96 -1.21 -11.83
N ALA A 24 -16.87 -0.13 -11.06
CA ALA A 24 -17.98 0.78 -10.82
C ALA A 24 -18.17 1.84 -11.92
N ILE A 25 -17.10 2.24 -12.63
CA ILE A 25 -17.16 3.31 -13.65
C ILE A 25 -18.10 2.99 -14.82
N GLY A 26 -18.21 1.71 -15.19
CA GLY A 26 -19.10 1.26 -16.26
C GLY A 26 -20.52 0.92 -15.78
N HIS A 27 -20.78 0.96 -14.48
CA HIS A 27 -22.03 0.46 -13.92
C HIS A 27 -23.17 1.46 -14.14
N LYS A 28 -24.17 1.05 -14.94
CA LYS A 28 -25.38 1.81 -15.23
C LYS A 28 -26.61 1.05 -14.75
N GLY A 29 -27.58 1.76 -14.17
CA GLY A 29 -28.87 1.22 -13.76
C GLY A 29 -28.95 0.81 -12.28
N ASN A 30 -29.90 -0.08 -11.98
CA ASN A 30 -30.38 -0.39 -10.63
C ASN A 30 -30.01 -1.81 -10.16
N LYS A 31 -28.85 -2.31 -10.55
CA LYS A 31 -28.32 -3.60 -10.06
C LYS A 31 -27.23 -3.35 -9.01
N PRO A 32 -26.94 -4.30 -8.11
CA PRO A 32 -25.80 -4.17 -7.21
C PRO A 32 -24.48 -4.07 -8.00
N VAL A 33 -23.63 -3.12 -7.62
CA VAL A 33 -22.31 -2.95 -8.26
C VAL A 33 -21.41 -4.11 -7.87
N PRO A 34 -20.81 -4.86 -8.81
CA PRO A 34 -19.82 -5.88 -8.46
C PRO A 34 -18.56 -5.21 -7.91
N VAL A 35 -18.06 -5.70 -6.77
CA VAL A 35 -16.87 -5.16 -6.12
C VAL A 35 -15.89 -6.26 -5.74
N ARG A 36 -14.61 -5.89 -5.68
CA ARG A 36 -13.57 -6.65 -4.99
C ARG A 36 -13.66 -6.40 -3.49
N VAL A 37 -13.17 -7.35 -2.72
CA VAL A 37 -13.12 -7.23 -1.26
C VAL A 37 -11.76 -7.57 -0.71
N ALA A 38 -11.45 -6.97 0.43
CA ALA A 38 -10.33 -7.30 1.29
C ALA A 38 -10.83 -7.46 2.73
N GLU A 39 -10.18 -8.33 3.49
CA GLU A 39 -10.50 -8.54 4.91
C GLU A 39 -9.49 -7.81 5.80
N TYR A 40 -10.00 -7.17 6.85
CA TYR A 40 -9.15 -6.58 7.89
C TYR A 40 -9.87 -6.62 9.24
N GLY A 41 -9.19 -7.12 10.29
CA GLY A 41 -9.75 -7.16 11.64
C GLY A 41 -11.09 -7.91 11.75
N GLY A 42 -11.29 -8.96 10.94
CA GLY A 42 -12.53 -9.75 10.90
C GLY A 42 -13.69 -9.09 10.15
N PHE A 43 -13.46 -7.99 9.43
CA PHE A 43 -14.47 -7.32 8.61
C PHE A 43 -14.09 -7.31 7.14
N LEU A 44 -15.10 -7.35 6.26
CA LEU A 44 -14.95 -7.18 4.83
C LEU A 44 -15.01 -5.69 4.45
N TYR A 45 -14.17 -5.31 3.50
CA TYR A 45 -14.08 -3.97 2.97
C TYR A 45 -14.06 -3.98 1.44
N THR A 46 -14.68 -2.98 0.82
CA THR A 46 -14.46 -2.64 -0.60
C THR A 46 -13.78 -1.28 -0.70
N VAL A 47 -12.96 -1.07 -1.71
CA VAL A 47 -12.17 0.14 -1.90
C VAL A 47 -12.66 0.94 -3.10
N PHE A 48 -12.82 2.25 -2.92
CA PHE A 48 -13.25 3.18 -3.98
C PHE A 48 -12.30 4.37 -4.16
N ALA A 49 -11.21 4.44 -3.40
CA ALA A 49 -10.11 5.35 -3.70
C ALA A 49 -8.80 4.82 -3.13
N THR A 50 -7.73 5.02 -3.90
CA THR A 50 -6.36 4.74 -3.48
C THR A 50 -5.55 6.00 -3.79
N ILE A 51 -5.01 6.63 -2.75
CA ILE A 51 -4.11 7.77 -2.85
C ILE A 51 -2.70 7.24 -2.64
N THR A 52 -1.87 7.38 -3.67
CA THR A 52 -0.46 6.99 -3.66
C THR A 52 0.42 8.21 -3.43
N GLY A 53 1.63 8.01 -2.94
CA GLY A 53 2.60 9.07 -2.69
C GLY A 53 3.76 8.57 -1.84
N PRO A 54 4.68 9.48 -1.45
CA PRO A 54 5.78 9.11 -0.57
C PRO A 54 5.29 8.90 0.87
N TYR A 55 5.85 7.91 1.56
CA TYR A 55 5.70 7.78 3.01
C TYR A 55 6.33 9.00 3.70
N GLY A 56 5.63 9.56 4.69
CA GLY A 56 6.04 10.81 5.35
C GLY A 56 5.61 12.09 4.61
N GLY A 57 4.94 11.96 3.47
CA GLY A 57 4.38 13.07 2.70
C GLY A 57 3.36 13.90 3.47
N ALA A 58 3.13 15.15 3.05
CA ALA A 58 2.10 16.02 3.64
C ALA A 58 0.70 15.39 3.59
N VAL A 59 0.41 14.65 2.52
CA VAL A 59 -0.74 13.75 2.43
C VAL A 59 -0.20 12.33 2.42
N PRO A 60 -0.39 11.55 3.50
CA PRO A 60 0.13 10.19 3.54
C PRO A 60 -0.65 9.29 2.56
N PRO A 61 0.01 8.30 1.94
CA PRO A 61 -0.67 7.33 1.09
C PRO A 61 -1.76 6.61 1.89
N HIS A 62 -2.95 6.51 1.32
CA HIS A 62 -4.07 5.90 1.99
C HIS A 62 -5.10 5.32 1.03
N VAL A 63 -5.89 4.41 1.57
CA VAL A 63 -7.03 3.78 0.90
C VAL A 63 -8.30 4.26 1.59
N GLU A 64 -9.27 4.71 0.80
CA GLU A 64 -10.63 4.96 1.29
C GLU A 64 -11.50 3.74 0.98
N ALA A 65 -11.82 3.01 2.04
CA ALA A 65 -12.58 1.79 2.01
C ALA A 65 -13.95 1.98 2.65
N TYR A 66 -14.89 1.10 2.33
CA TYR A 66 -16.18 1.01 3.00
C TYR A 66 -16.31 -0.36 3.64
N ARG A 67 -16.58 -0.38 4.95
CA ARG A 67 -16.93 -1.61 5.67
C ARG A 67 -18.23 -2.15 5.09
N LEU A 68 -18.22 -3.45 4.77
CA LEU A 68 -19.35 -4.15 4.20
C LEU A 68 -20.11 -4.90 5.29
N VAL A 69 -21.43 -4.76 5.27
CA VAL A 69 -22.34 -5.52 6.15
C VAL A 69 -23.48 -6.13 5.32
N PRO A 70 -24.08 -7.24 5.77
CA PRO A 70 -25.32 -7.73 5.20
C PRO A 70 -26.44 -6.67 5.25
N PRO A 71 -27.35 -6.60 4.27
CA PRO A 71 -28.46 -5.65 4.28
C PRO A 71 -29.31 -5.71 5.56
N SER A 72 -29.49 -6.89 6.14
CA SER A 72 -30.24 -7.10 7.38
C SER A 72 -29.62 -6.42 8.61
N LEU A 73 -28.34 -6.03 8.56
CA LEU A 73 -27.63 -5.37 9.66
C LEU A 73 -27.46 -3.86 9.44
N TYR A 74 -27.92 -3.32 8.31
CA TYR A 74 -27.78 -1.91 7.97
C TYR A 74 -29.09 -1.16 8.20
N ALA A 75 -29.08 -0.18 9.10
CA ALA A 75 -30.28 0.56 9.50
C ALA A 75 -30.54 1.83 8.65
N GLY A 76 -29.59 2.24 7.80
CA GLY A 76 -29.70 3.46 7.00
C GLY A 76 -30.44 3.27 5.68
N GLU A 77 -30.67 4.37 4.97
CA GLU A 77 -31.19 4.32 3.60
C GLU A 77 -30.22 3.60 2.66
N THR A 78 -30.75 2.74 1.80
CA THR A 78 -29.98 1.98 0.83
C THR A 78 -30.30 2.37 -0.60
N THR A 79 -29.36 2.13 -1.51
CA THR A 79 -29.54 2.42 -2.93
C THR A 79 -28.74 1.48 -3.81
N LEU A 80 -29.31 1.14 -4.97
CA LEU A 80 -28.63 0.38 -6.03
C LEU A 80 -27.96 1.32 -7.04
N VAL A 81 -28.22 2.63 -6.94
CA VAL A 81 -27.73 3.62 -7.90
C VAL A 81 -26.36 4.11 -7.44
N TYR A 82 -25.33 3.67 -8.15
CA TYR A 82 -23.94 4.05 -7.89
C TYR A 82 -23.71 5.57 -7.98
N HIS A 83 -24.27 6.21 -9.02
CA HIS A 83 -24.19 7.64 -9.25
C HIS A 83 -25.60 8.24 -9.42
N ASP A 84 -26.22 8.61 -8.30
CA ASP A 84 -27.54 9.23 -8.29
C ASP A 84 -27.42 10.75 -8.38
N GLU A 85 -27.38 11.26 -9.62
CA GLU A 85 -27.19 12.68 -9.89
C GLU A 85 -28.31 13.55 -9.27
N LYS A 86 -29.57 13.08 -9.30
CA LYS A 86 -30.70 13.81 -8.72
C LYS A 86 -30.58 13.88 -7.19
N ALA A 87 -30.24 12.77 -6.53
CA ALA A 87 -30.02 12.77 -5.08
C ALA A 87 -28.84 13.66 -4.68
N ILE A 88 -27.76 13.66 -5.46
CA ILE A 88 -26.59 14.53 -5.24
C ILE A 88 -26.97 16.01 -5.39
N GLN A 89 -27.65 16.39 -6.48
CA GLN A 89 -28.10 17.76 -6.71
C GLN A 89 -29.08 18.24 -5.62
N SER A 90 -29.95 17.36 -5.13
CA SER A 90 -30.89 17.67 -4.03
C SER A 90 -30.25 17.69 -2.64
N GLY A 91 -28.95 17.38 -2.51
CA GLY A 91 -28.24 17.32 -1.23
C GLY A 91 -28.52 16.10 -0.36
N ARG A 92 -29.42 15.19 -0.79
CA ARG A 92 -29.72 13.92 -0.08
C ARG A 92 -28.52 12.97 -0.04
N ARG A 93 -27.59 13.10 -0.97
CA ARG A 93 -26.33 12.34 -0.99
C ARG A 93 -25.15 13.25 -1.30
N LYS A 94 -24.00 12.98 -0.67
CA LYS A 94 -22.75 13.67 -1.00
C LYS A 94 -22.09 13.02 -2.21
N ARG A 95 -21.56 13.84 -3.12
CA ARG A 95 -20.76 13.34 -4.25
C ARG A 95 -19.57 12.55 -3.70
N GLY A 96 -19.36 11.35 -4.22
CA GLY A 96 -18.25 10.47 -3.80
C GLY A 96 -18.59 9.57 -2.61
N ASP A 97 -19.62 9.86 -1.82
CA ASP A 97 -20.04 9.02 -0.70
C ASP A 97 -20.76 7.76 -1.19
N LYS A 98 -20.28 6.60 -0.70
CA LYS A 98 -20.83 5.29 -1.02
C LYS A 98 -21.60 4.67 0.13
N THR A 99 -21.78 5.38 1.24
CA THR A 99 -22.59 4.91 2.37
C THR A 99 -24.02 4.58 1.90
N GLY A 100 -24.54 3.42 2.30
CA GLY A 100 -25.84 2.89 1.87
C GLY A 100 -25.86 2.26 0.47
N LEU A 101 -24.76 2.31 -0.29
CA LEU A 101 -24.70 1.66 -1.60
C LEU A 101 -24.74 0.14 -1.43
N ILE A 102 -25.65 -0.49 -2.17
CA ILE A 102 -25.74 -1.94 -2.30
C ILE A 102 -24.76 -2.43 -3.38
N VAL A 103 -23.91 -3.38 -2.99
CA VAL A 103 -22.87 -3.97 -3.83
C VAL A 103 -22.99 -5.50 -3.86
N ALA A 104 -22.42 -6.12 -4.90
CA ALA A 104 -22.32 -7.57 -5.03
C ALA A 104 -20.90 -8.04 -4.73
N VAL A 105 -20.78 -8.97 -3.79
CA VAL A 105 -19.54 -9.66 -3.40
C VAL A 105 -19.73 -11.15 -3.62
N ASN A 106 -19.05 -11.73 -4.60
CA ASN A 106 -19.15 -13.17 -4.92
C ASN A 106 -20.62 -13.67 -5.01
N GLY A 107 -21.48 -12.89 -5.67
CA GLY A 107 -22.91 -13.20 -5.82
C GLY A 107 -23.79 -12.87 -4.61
N LYS A 108 -23.23 -12.40 -3.50
CA LYS A 108 -23.98 -11.98 -2.30
C LYS A 108 -24.14 -10.47 -2.25
N THR A 109 -25.32 -10.02 -1.86
CA THR A 109 -25.63 -8.60 -1.65
C THR A 109 -25.08 -8.11 -0.32
N MET A 110 -24.32 -7.03 -0.35
CA MET A 110 -23.75 -6.36 0.82
C MET A 110 -24.00 -4.85 0.73
N VAL A 111 -23.89 -4.14 1.86
CA VAL A 111 -24.06 -2.69 1.94
C VAL A 111 -22.77 -2.04 2.40
N CYS A 112 -22.35 -0.98 1.71
CA CYS A 112 -21.30 -0.07 2.17
C CYS A 112 -21.80 0.72 3.39
N ALA A 113 -21.42 0.30 4.60
CA ALA A 113 -22.00 0.82 5.83
C ALA A 113 -21.24 2.02 6.42
N GLN A 114 -19.91 2.01 6.33
CA GLN A 114 -19.08 3.02 6.97
C GLN A 114 -17.78 3.22 6.19
N VAL A 115 -17.42 4.48 5.94
CA VAL A 115 -16.12 4.83 5.38
C VAL A 115 -15.01 4.61 6.42
N VAL A 116 -13.93 3.96 6.01
CA VAL A 116 -12.73 3.69 6.80
C VAL A 116 -11.51 4.05 5.97
N ARG A 117 -10.57 4.79 6.58
CA ARG A 117 -9.31 5.15 5.95
C ARG A 117 -8.19 4.26 6.47
N PHE A 118 -7.53 3.54 5.57
CA PHE A 118 -6.33 2.78 5.85
C PHE A 118 -5.10 3.54 5.36
N VAL A 119 -4.24 3.94 6.29
CA VAL A 119 -3.05 4.76 6.00
C VAL A 119 -1.84 3.84 5.92
N LEU A 120 -1.03 4.01 4.87
CA LEU A 120 0.20 3.25 4.69
C LEU A 120 1.18 3.56 5.82
N ASP A 121 1.66 2.51 6.47
CA ASP A 121 2.83 2.53 7.35
C ASP A 121 4.00 1.80 6.68
N LEU A 122 5.16 1.84 7.31
CA LEU A 122 6.34 1.09 6.88
C LEU A 122 6.04 -0.42 6.80
N PRO A 123 6.84 -1.19 6.05
CA PRO A 123 6.71 -2.64 6.01
C PRO A 123 6.87 -3.27 7.39
N GLY A 124 6.10 -4.34 7.64
CA GLY A 124 6.21 -5.15 8.86
C GLY A 124 7.11 -6.37 8.70
N THR A 125 7.72 -6.52 7.52
CA THR A 125 8.53 -7.68 7.13
C THR A 125 9.97 -7.56 7.64
N ARG A 126 10.71 -8.67 7.62
CA ARG A 126 12.14 -8.64 7.95
C ARG A 126 12.88 -7.73 6.96
N PRO A 127 13.81 -6.87 7.43
CA PRO A 127 14.66 -6.10 6.55
C PRO A 127 15.45 -6.95 5.54
N LEU A 128 15.55 -6.41 4.32
CA LEU A 128 16.35 -7.00 3.25
C LEU A 128 17.84 -6.73 3.52
N PRO A 129 18.75 -7.71 3.31
CA PRO A 129 20.18 -7.45 3.40
C PRO A 129 20.62 -6.33 2.43
N LEU A 130 21.53 -5.47 2.86
CA LEU A 130 21.99 -4.33 2.06
C LEU A 130 22.59 -4.75 0.72
N ALA A 131 23.38 -5.83 0.70
CA ALA A 131 23.96 -6.38 -0.53
C ALA A 131 22.89 -6.76 -1.55
N GLU A 132 21.82 -7.42 -1.09
CA GLU A 132 20.72 -7.82 -1.96
C GLU A 132 19.92 -6.61 -2.47
N ALA A 133 19.75 -5.58 -1.64
CA ALA A 133 19.11 -4.33 -2.06
C ALA A 133 19.93 -3.59 -3.14
N LYS A 134 21.26 -3.55 -2.99
CA LYS A 134 22.20 -2.99 -3.99
C LYS A 134 22.14 -3.74 -5.31
N ASP A 135 22.13 -5.07 -5.28
CA ASP A 135 22.03 -5.90 -6.48
C ASP A 135 20.68 -5.73 -7.19
N TYR A 136 19.59 -5.62 -6.43
CA TYR A 136 18.28 -5.32 -6.99
C TYR A 136 18.26 -3.93 -7.63
N ASP A 137 18.74 -2.90 -6.94
CA ASP A 137 18.82 -1.54 -7.48
C ASP A 137 19.62 -1.52 -8.79
N ALA A 138 20.83 -2.12 -8.79
CA ALA A 138 21.72 -2.20 -9.94
C ALA A 138 21.07 -2.78 -11.19
N ARG A 139 20.31 -3.87 -11.04
CA ARG A 139 19.61 -4.53 -12.16
C ARG A 139 18.49 -3.67 -12.76
N HIS A 140 17.89 -2.77 -11.98
CA HIS A 140 16.72 -1.98 -12.39
C HIS A 140 17.03 -0.53 -12.77
N ARG A 141 18.30 -0.10 -12.71
CA ARG A 141 18.75 1.29 -12.97
C ARG A 141 18.29 1.89 -14.29
N ARG A 142 18.08 1.08 -15.31
CA ARG A 142 17.72 1.53 -16.66
C ARG A 142 16.21 1.52 -16.93
N SER A 143 15.38 1.40 -15.90
CA SER A 143 13.93 1.26 -16.06
C SER A 143 13.13 2.16 -15.13
N GLY A 144 11.92 2.52 -15.56
CA GLY A 144 10.94 3.25 -14.76
C GLY A 144 11.45 4.61 -14.26
N TRP A 145 11.04 4.96 -13.04
CA TRP A 145 11.46 6.21 -12.39
C TRP A 145 12.98 6.24 -12.18
N ARG A 146 13.62 5.10 -11.89
CA ARG A 146 15.05 5.02 -11.55
C ARG A 146 15.96 5.46 -12.70
N ALA A 147 15.56 5.22 -13.96
CA ALA A 147 16.30 5.71 -15.12
C ALA A 147 16.45 7.23 -15.16
N LEU A 148 15.46 7.96 -14.62
CA LEU A 148 15.50 9.42 -14.53
C LEU A 148 16.56 9.88 -13.51
N TRP A 149 16.52 9.31 -12.29
CA TRP A 149 17.40 9.71 -11.18
C TRP A 149 18.81 9.12 -11.21
N PHE A 150 19.01 7.96 -11.84
CA PHE A 150 20.34 7.35 -11.95
C PHE A 150 21.24 8.28 -12.77
N ALA A 151 20.93 8.58 -14.04
CA ALA A 151 21.73 9.46 -14.90
C ALA A 151 23.28 9.27 -14.81
N GLY A 152 23.74 8.05 -14.50
CA GLY A 152 25.17 7.72 -14.28
C GLY A 152 25.72 7.92 -12.86
N LYS A 153 24.87 8.28 -11.88
CA LYS A 153 25.20 8.45 -10.46
C LYS A 153 24.73 7.25 -9.64
N GLU A 154 25.62 6.73 -8.81
CA GLU A 154 25.29 5.72 -7.81
C GLU A 154 24.45 6.31 -6.68
N PRO A 155 23.45 5.59 -6.13
CA PRO A 155 22.70 6.05 -4.97
C PRO A 155 23.55 5.99 -3.69
N GLU A 156 23.27 6.91 -2.77
CA GLU A 156 23.68 6.80 -1.38
C GLU A 156 22.76 5.82 -0.64
N TRP A 157 23.30 5.10 0.34
CA TRP A 157 22.55 4.07 1.07
C TRP A 157 22.37 4.44 2.54
N PHE A 158 21.15 4.24 3.03
CA PHE A 158 20.72 4.52 4.39
C PHE A 158 19.82 3.41 4.92
N SER A 159 19.42 3.51 6.20
CA SER A 159 18.46 2.63 6.85
C SER A 159 17.23 3.41 7.36
N LEU A 160 16.05 2.78 7.26
CA LEU A 160 14.82 3.21 7.93
C LEU A 160 14.16 2.01 8.61
N ARG A 161 14.22 1.96 9.95
CA ARG A 161 13.80 0.79 10.75
C ARG A 161 14.45 -0.52 10.29
N GLY A 162 15.75 -0.48 9.99
CA GLY A 162 16.51 -1.63 9.48
C GLY A 162 16.38 -1.84 7.97
N HIS A 163 15.35 -1.30 7.31
CA HIS A 163 15.19 -1.49 5.86
C HIS A 163 16.15 -0.62 5.06
N PRO A 164 16.78 -1.17 4.01
CA PRO A 164 17.69 -0.41 3.16
C PRO A 164 16.92 0.64 2.34
N VAL A 165 17.47 1.85 2.30
CA VAL A 165 16.93 2.99 1.56
C VAL A 165 17.99 3.49 0.59
N ALA A 166 17.67 3.51 -0.70
CA ALA A 166 18.47 4.14 -1.73
C ALA A 166 18.08 5.61 -1.88
N VAL A 167 19.04 6.52 -1.85
CA VAL A 167 18.83 7.96 -1.98
C VAL A 167 19.60 8.48 -3.19
N TYR A 168 18.86 9.01 -4.15
CA TYR A 168 19.37 9.68 -5.33
C TYR A 168 19.31 11.19 -5.10
N ARG A 169 20.46 11.85 -5.07
CA ARG A 169 20.57 13.29 -4.84
C ARG A 169 20.83 14.07 -6.12
N ASP A 170 20.47 15.35 -6.05
CA ASP A 170 20.93 16.38 -6.98
C ASP A 170 20.67 15.99 -8.44
N HIS A 171 19.42 15.63 -8.72
CA HIS A 171 18.98 15.40 -10.08
C HIS A 171 19.14 16.70 -10.88
N ALA A 172 19.96 16.67 -11.92
CA ALA A 172 20.42 17.88 -12.62
C ALA A 172 19.28 18.76 -13.17
N THR A 173 18.21 18.14 -13.69
CA THR A 173 17.05 18.87 -14.23
C THR A 173 15.86 18.98 -13.29
N LEU A 174 15.61 17.97 -12.45
CA LEU A 174 14.44 17.97 -11.56
C LEU A 174 14.69 18.70 -10.23
N GLY A 175 15.95 19.00 -9.88
CA GLY A 175 16.30 19.73 -8.66
C GLY A 175 15.78 19.07 -7.37
N THR A 176 15.46 17.78 -7.43
CA THR A 176 14.78 17.04 -6.36
C THR A 176 15.51 15.74 -6.06
N ASN A 177 15.55 15.41 -4.76
CA ASN A 177 16.06 14.14 -4.28
C ASN A 177 14.96 13.07 -4.37
N HIS A 178 15.35 11.83 -4.55
CA HIS A 178 14.43 10.70 -4.51
C HIS A 178 14.97 9.61 -3.59
N ALA A 179 14.21 9.29 -2.54
CA ALA A 179 14.54 8.25 -1.59
C ALA A 179 13.54 7.09 -1.74
N VAL A 180 14.04 5.86 -1.77
CA VAL A 180 13.22 4.65 -1.92
C VAL A 180 13.66 3.59 -0.94
N LEU A 181 12.74 3.16 -0.10
CA LEU A 181 12.89 2.01 0.77
C LEU A 181 12.64 0.74 -0.04
N ILE A 182 13.58 -0.20 0.07
CA ILE A 182 13.56 -1.49 -0.63
C ILE A 182 13.27 -2.58 0.41
N TRP A 183 12.28 -3.43 0.13
CA TRP A 183 11.83 -4.46 1.07
C TRP A 183 11.29 -5.68 0.33
N ARG A 184 10.98 -6.77 1.03
CA ARG A 184 10.45 -8.00 0.41
C ARG A 184 9.06 -8.35 0.95
N ALA A 185 8.15 -8.65 0.04
CA ALA A 185 6.82 -9.17 0.34
C ALA A 185 6.50 -10.33 -0.61
N SER A 186 6.00 -11.45 -0.07
CA SER A 186 5.53 -12.59 -0.87
C SER A 186 6.55 -13.08 -1.92
N GLY A 187 7.84 -13.08 -1.55
CA GLY A 187 8.94 -13.49 -2.43
C GLY A 187 9.48 -12.40 -3.36
N GLU A 188 8.74 -11.32 -3.58
CA GLU A 188 9.12 -10.23 -4.49
C GLU A 188 9.74 -9.05 -3.74
N ILE A 189 10.73 -8.40 -4.35
CA ILE A 189 11.25 -7.13 -3.85
C ILE A 189 10.29 -6.00 -4.27
N ARG A 190 9.96 -5.14 -3.31
CA ARG A 190 9.04 -4.02 -3.41
C ARG A 190 9.77 -2.72 -3.11
N GLU A 191 9.18 -1.63 -3.58
CA GLU A 191 9.71 -0.28 -3.45
C GLU A 191 8.67 0.63 -2.80
N LEU A 192 9.13 1.50 -1.90
CA LEU A 192 8.30 2.54 -1.28
C LEU A 192 9.05 3.86 -1.31
N SER A 193 8.52 4.85 -2.04
CA SER A 193 9.07 6.20 -2.03
C SER A 193 8.95 6.84 -0.65
N ILE A 194 10.00 7.56 -0.24
CA ILE A 194 10.12 8.20 1.07
C ILE A 194 10.21 9.72 0.87
N ASP A 195 9.48 10.48 1.68
CA ASP A 195 9.53 11.95 1.66
C ASP A 195 10.88 12.45 2.18
N GLY A 196 11.42 13.50 1.57
CA GLY A 196 12.74 14.04 1.89
C GLY A 196 12.89 14.60 3.30
N ARG A 197 11.80 14.77 4.06
CA ARG A 197 11.82 15.22 5.47
C ARG A 197 11.98 14.07 6.46
N ILE A 198 11.88 12.82 6.01
CA ILE A 198 12.11 11.67 6.89
C ILE A 198 13.60 11.55 7.20
N VAL A 199 13.91 11.51 8.49
CA VAL A 199 15.28 11.30 8.98
C VAL A 199 15.66 9.84 8.79
N LEU A 200 16.75 9.61 8.07
CA LEU A 200 17.29 8.28 7.80
C LEU A 200 18.51 8.02 8.68
N SER A 201 18.72 6.76 9.05
CA SER A 201 19.91 6.31 9.78
C SER A 201 21.01 5.91 8.79
N PRO A 202 22.29 5.86 9.22
CA PRO A 202 23.35 5.23 8.43
C PRO A 202 22.98 3.81 7.99
N PRO A 203 23.58 3.29 6.90
CA PRO A 203 23.29 1.94 6.44
C PRO A 203 23.71 0.91 7.50
N GLU A 204 22.87 -0.11 7.70
CA GLU A 204 23.21 -1.27 8.53
C GLU A 204 23.98 -2.27 7.65
N GLU A 205 25.28 -2.43 7.92
CA GLU A 205 26.16 -3.23 7.04
C GLU A 205 25.95 -4.75 7.22
N GLU A 206 25.52 -5.23 8.39
CA GLU A 206 25.26 -6.66 8.63
C GLU A 206 24.21 -6.89 9.72
N PHE A 207 23.10 -7.58 9.40
CA PHE A 207 22.54 -8.52 10.36
C PHE A 207 23.45 -9.75 10.31
N GLN A 208 24.37 -9.87 11.28
CA GLN A 208 25.09 -11.11 11.50
C GLN A 208 24.08 -12.26 11.52
N THR A 209 24.20 -13.15 10.53
CA THR A 209 23.66 -14.50 10.67
C THR A 209 24.29 -15.04 11.95
N ALA A 210 23.46 -15.42 12.93
CA ALA A 210 23.94 -16.10 14.13
C ALA A 210 24.90 -17.22 13.70
N PRO A 211 26.03 -17.43 14.39
CA PRO A 211 26.98 -18.45 13.99
C PRO A 211 26.27 -19.80 13.99
N SER A 212 26.21 -20.42 12.82
CA SER A 212 25.91 -21.84 12.67
C SER A 212 27.05 -22.63 13.31
N SER A 213 26.97 -22.83 14.61
CA SER A 213 27.78 -23.81 15.33
C SER A 213 27.03 -25.14 15.34
N VAL A 214 27.01 -25.78 14.17
CA VAL A 214 26.98 -27.24 14.09
C VAL A 214 28.19 -27.60 13.25
N GLU A 215 29.33 -27.71 13.95
CA GLU A 215 30.49 -28.43 13.41
C GLU A 215 30.06 -29.89 13.24
N GLU A 216 29.81 -30.29 11.99
CA GLU A 216 29.91 -31.68 11.58
C GLU A 216 31.38 -32.00 11.26
N GLY A 217 31.88 -33.07 11.90
CA GLY A 217 33.14 -33.75 11.59
C GLY A 217 34.08 -33.74 12.80
N GLN A 218 34.54 -34.87 13.36
CA GLN A 218 34.65 -36.21 12.83
C GLN A 218 35.03 -37.18 13.97
N LEU A 219 34.47 -38.40 13.93
CA LEU A 219 34.87 -39.68 14.54
C LEU A 219 36.11 -39.76 15.44
N VAL A 220 35.96 -40.43 16.60
CA VAL A 220 36.94 -41.45 17.07
C VAL A 220 36.19 -42.67 17.62
N LEU A 221 36.46 -43.83 17.01
CA LEU A 221 36.21 -45.18 17.52
C LEU A 221 37.13 -45.47 18.73
N PHE A 222 36.59 -46.04 19.81
CA PHE A 222 37.01 -47.30 20.47
C PHE A 222 35.92 -47.73 21.46
#